data_AF-A0AAV5WZI9-F1
#
_entry.id   AF-A0AAV5WZI9-F1
#
_cell.length_a   1.000
_cell.length_b   1.000
_cell.length_c   1.000
_cell.angle_alpha   90.00
_cell.angle_beta   90.00
_cell.angle_gamma   90.00
#
_symmetry.space_group_name_H-M   'P 1'
#
loop_
_entity.id
_entity.type
_entity.pdbx_description
1 polymer ?
#
loop_
_entity_poly.entity_id
_entity_poly.type
_entity_poly.pdbx_seq_one_letter_code
_entity_poly.pdbx_strand_id
1 'polypeptide(L)'
;PFQDVRITEEEWKTLKNSTPFGHVPVLEVNGQPLPQSFAIFRYLASMFGMAGKTPFEAALVDALADQYKDYFAEIYPDLKPLFHNISQNNDTISTKEPARDKFFPILERTAKNNGSNGHFVGSSLTWVDLLIADHVWTLNKYFPDFLSSYPTVLDTVKKINATPRLKEWIANRK
;
A
#
# COMPACT_ATOMS: atom_id res chain seq x y z
N PRO A 1 -8.42 19.10 -1.30
CA PRO A 1 -8.13 18.91 -2.74
C PRO A 1 -6.61 18.87 -2.93
N PHE A 2 -6.12 18.21 -3.97
CA PHE A 2 -4.69 18.14 -4.29
C PHE A 2 -4.50 18.12 -5.80
N GLN A 3 -3.30 18.47 -6.27
CA GLN A 3 -2.92 18.32 -7.67
C GLN A 3 -2.22 16.97 -7.87
N ASP A 4 -2.80 16.09 -8.69
CA ASP A 4 -2.18 14.83 -9.08
C ASP A 4 -1.28 15.05 -10.31
N VAL A 5 0.02 15.30 -10.08
CA VAL A 5 1.01 15.48 -11.15
C VAL A 5 1.63 14.12 -11.48
N ARG A 6 1.32 13.61 -12.67
CA ARG A 6 1.86 12.35 -13.19
C ARG A 6 2.90 12.66 -14.26
N ILE A 7 4.13 12.23 -14.01
CA ILE A 7 5.27 12.50 -14.88
C ILE A 7 5.53 11.33 -15.82
N THR A 8 5.88 11.65 -17.06
CA THR A 8 6.39 10.69 -18.05
C THR A 8 7.85 10.34 -17.75
N GLU A 9 8.37 9.26 -18.37
CA GLU A 9 9.78 8.90 -18.23
C GLU A 9 10.73 10.00 -18.70
N GLU A 10 10.38 10.74 -19.75
CA GLU A 10 11.20 11.84 -20.26
C GLU A 10 11.22 13.04 -19.31
N GLU A 11 10.06 13.43 -18.78
CA GLU A 11 10.00 14.45 -17.73
C GLU A 11 10.80 14.02 -16.50
N TRP A 12 10.70 12.75 -16.10
CA TRP A 12 11.45 12.21 -14.96
C TRP A 12 12.96 12.34 -15.12
N LYS A 13 13.52 12.06 -16.31
CA LYS A 13 14.96 12.23 -16.58
C LYS A 13 15.44 13.66 -16.30
N THR A 14 14.59 14.66 -16.54
CA THR A 14 14.90 16.07 -16.28
C THR A 14 14.70 16.47 -14.81
N LEU A 15 13.66 15.94 -14.16
CA LEU A 15 13.29 16.30 -12.78
C LEU A 15 14.09 15.56 -11.71
N LYS A 16 14.69 14.42 -12.03
CA LYS A 16 15.33 13.54 -11.04
C LYS A 16 16.26 14.30 -10.10
N ASN A 17 17.16 15.11 -10.64
CA ASN A 17 18.17 15.81 -9.85
C ASN A 17 17.61 17.01 -9.05
N SER A 18 16.39 17.48 -9.35
CA SER A 18 15.73 18.53 -8.56
C SER A 18 14.87 17.99 -7.43
N THR A 19 14.55 16.69 -7.42
CA THR A 19 13.85 16.07 -6.29
C THR A 19 14.76 15.90 -5.07
N PRO A 20 14.25 16.01 -3.83
CA PRO A 20 15.09 16.03 -2.62
C PRO A 20 16.04 14.84 -2.49
N PHE A 21 15.59 13.63 -2.83
CA PHE A 21 16.37 12.39 -2.73
C PHE A 21 16.58 11.70 -4.07
N GLY A 22 16.39 12.41 -5.19
CA GLY A 22 16.55 11.81 -6.51
C GLY A 22 15.49 10.77 -6.89
N HIS A 23 14.38 10.69 -6.14
CA HIS A 23 13.29 9.72 -6.30
C HIS A 23 11.91 10.39 -6.17
N VAL A 24 10.90 9.74 -6.74
CA VAL A 24 9.46 9.99 -6.52
C VAL A 24 8.84 8.84 -5.71
N PRO A 25 7.71 9.05 -5.00
CA PRO A 25 6.89 10.28 -4.95
C PRO A 25 7.47 11.38 -4.06
N VAL A 26 7.03 12.62 -4.33
CA VAL A 26 7.25 13.82 -3.51
C VAL A 26 5.91 14.52 -3.32
N LEU A 27 5.55 14.84 -2.08
CA LEU A 27 4.43 15.72 -1.76
C LEU A 27 4.94 17.14 -1.57
N GLU A 28 4.30 18.14 -2.16
CA GLU A 28 4.57 19.54 -1.87
C GLU A 28 3.47 20.12 -0.97
N VAL A 29 3.87 20.71 0.16
CA VAL A 29 2.96 21.38 1.09
C VAL A 29 3.41 22.82 1.25
N ASN A 30 2.63 23.77 0.72
CA ASN A 30 2.95 25.21 0.75
C ASN A 30 4.37 25.51 0.21
N GLY A 31 4.75 24.87 -0.90
CA GLY A 31 6.09 25.01 -1.50
C GLY A 31 7.19 24.19 -0.83
N GLN A 32 6.90 23.45 0.24
CA GLN A 32 7.90 22.62 0.93
C GLN A 32 7.80 21.16 0.46
N PRO A 33 8.89 20.56 -0.06
CA PRO A 33 8.87 19.19 -0.54
C PRO A 33 9.06 18.17 0.60
N LEU A 34 8.21 17.15 0.61
CA LEU A 34 8.28 15.97 1.48
C LEU A 34 8.49 14.71 0.60
N PRO A 35 9.70 14.14 0.56
CA PRO A 35 9.97 12.90 -0.16
C PRO A 35 9.54 11.66 0.66
N GLN A 36 9.66 10.46 0.07
CA GLN A 36 9.38 9.14 0.67
C GLN A 36 7.89 8.85 0.88
N SER A 37 7.37 7.87 0.14
CA SER A 37 5.95 7.48 0.19
C SER A 37 5.42 7.23 1.61
N PHE A 38 6.16 6.51 2.45
CA PHE A 38 5.72 6.18 3.82
C PHE A 38 5.71 7.41 4.74
N ALA A 39 6.65 8.34 4.56
CA ALA A 39 6.66 9.60 5.29
C ALA A 39 5.46 10.48 4.86
N ILE A 40 5.19 10.54 3.55
CA ILE A 40 4.02 11.22 2.98
C ILE A 40 2.73 10.61 3.54
N PHE A 41 2.59 9.29 3.53
CA PHE A 41 1.40 8.60 4.04
C PHE A 41 1.18 8.88 5.51
N ARG A 42 2.22 8.78 6.35
CA ARG A 42 2.12 9.08 7.78
C ARG A 42 1.78 10.55 8.05
N TYR A 43 2.39 11.48 7.31
CA TYR A 43 2.09 12.91 7.42
C TYR A 43 0.62 13.21 7.09
N LEU A 44 0.12 12.71 5.97
CA LEU A 44 -1.29 12.89 5.60
C LEU A 44 -2.21 12.19 6.60
N ALA A 45 -1.85 10.99 7.05
CA ALA A 45 -2.63 10.22 8.02
C ALA A 45 -2.76 10.95 9.37
N SER A 46 -1.70 11.60 9.86
CA SER A 46 -1.78 12.38 11.10
C SER A 46 -2.66 13.62 10.93
N MET A 47 -2.61 14.28 9.78
CA MET A 47 -3.44 15.46 9.47
C MET A 47 -4.94 15.12 9.36
N PHE A 48 -5.27 13.91 8.91
CA PHE A 48 -6.65 13.51 8.63
C PHE A 48 -7.20 12.44 9.58
N GLY A 49 -6.52 12.17 10.70
CA GLY A 49 -6.99 11.23 11.73
C GLY A 49 -6.98 9.76 11.31
N MET A 50 -6.09 9.38 10.40
CA MET A 50 -5.92 8.02 9.87
C MET A 50 -4.61 7.36 10.32
N ALA A 51 -3.92 7.95 11.30
CA ALA A 51 -2.69 7.39 11.86
C ALA A 51 -2.97 6.34 12.95
N GLY A 52 -4.20 6.24 13.47
CA GLY A 52 -4.54 5.50 14.70
C GLY A 52 -5.02 6.46 15.79
N LYS A 53 -5.82 5.98 16.74
CA LYS A 53 -6.48 6.84 17.76
C LYS A 53 -5.58 7.14 18.96
N THR A 54 -4.56 6.32 19.18
CA THR A 54 -3.61 6.48 20.28
C THR A 54 -2.17 6.44 19.76
N PRO A 55 -1.18 6.95 20.51
CA PRO A 55 0.22 6.82 20.12
C PRO A 55 0.64 5.36 19.89
N PHE A 56 0.10 4.43 20.67
CA PHE A 56 0.41 3.02 20.52
C PHE A 56 -0.26 2.39 19.29
N GLU A 57 -1.52 2.75 19.00
CA GLU A 57 -2.15 2.35 17.72
C GLU A 57 -1.35 2.88 16.53
N ALA A 58 -0.89 4.12 16.58
CA ALA A 58 -0.07 4.69 15.51
C ALA A 58 1.25 3.94 15.32
N ALA A 59 1.91 3.55 16.41
CA ALA A 59 3.10 2.71 16.35
C ALA A 59 2.80 1.32 15.76
N LEU A 60 1.63 0.72 16.05
CA LEU A 60 1.23 -0.56 15.45
C LEU A 60 0.93 -0.44 13.95
N VAL A 61 0.30 0.66 13.52
CA VAL A 61 0.08 0.96 12.10
C VAL A 61 1.43 1.09 11.38
N ASP A 62 2.36 1.83 11.97
CA ASP A 62 3.72 2.01 11.43
C ASP A 62 4.48 0.67 11.36
N ALA A 63 4.45 -0.12 12.43
CA ALA A 63 5.12 -1.42 12.47
C ALA A 63 4.59 -2.38 11.40
N LEU A 64 3.27 -2.41 11.17
CA LEU A 64 2.68 -3.25 10.13
C LEU A 64 3.05 -2.76 8.73
N ALA A 65 3.14 -1.45 8.53
CA ALA A 65 3.56 -0.87 7.27
C ALA A 65 5.05 -1.11 7.00
N ASP A 66 5.92 -1.02 8.00
CA ASP A 66 7.34 -1.38 7.86
C ASP A 66 7.50 -2.88 7.54
N GLN A 67 6.72 -3.75 8.17
CA GLN A 67 6.68 -5.17 7.81
C GLN A 67 6.22 -5.40 6.37
N TYR A 68 5.24 -4.62 5.88
CA TYR A 68 4.85 -4.62 4.48
C TYR A 68 6.00 -4.17 3.58
N LYS A 69 6.75 -3.14 3.97
CA LYS A 69 7.85 -2.59 3.18
C LYS A 69 8.98 -3.62 2.99
N ASP A 70 9.32 -4.35 4.04
CA ASP A 70 10.29 -5.45 3.98
C ASP A 70 9.80 -6.56 3.04
N TYR A 71 8.54 -6.98 3.19
CA TYR A 71 7.91 -7.95 2.30
C TYR A 71 7.87 -7.46 0.84
N PHE A 72 7.51 -6.20 0.61
CA PHE A 72 7.43 -5.62 -0.72
C PHE A 72 8.81 -5.58 -1.38
N ALA A 73 9.87 -5.28 -0.62
CA ALA A 73 11.24 -5.34 -1.12
C ALA A 73 11.65 -6.75 -1.58
N GLU A 74 11.21 -7.81 -0.87
CA GLU A 74 11.46 -9.20 -1.28
C GLU A 74 10.79 -9.53 -2.62
N ILE A 75 9.56 -9.07 -2.87
CA ILE A 75 8.80 -9.41 -4.09
C ILE A 75 8.94 -8.40 -5.24
N TYR A 76 9.48 -7.21 -4.97
CA TYR A 76 9.55 -6.12 -5.94
C TYR A 76 10.26 -6.52 -7.25
N PRO A 77 11.36 -7.30 -7.25
CA PRO A 77 11.99 -7.77 -8.49
C PRO A 77 11.02 -8.51 -9.43
N ASP A 78 10.07 -9.26 -8.88
CA ASP A 78 9.10 -10.03 -9.66
C ASP A 78 7.91 -9.17 -10.13
N LEU A 79 7.53 -8.17 -9.34
CA LEU A 79 6.45 -7.24 -9.70
C LEU A 79 6.90 -6.16 -10.68
N LYS A 80 8.15 -5.73 -10.61
CA LYS A 80 8.69 -4.61 -11.40
C LYS A 80 8.44 -4.76 -12.92
N PRO A 81 8.65 -5.93 -13.56
CA PRO A 81 8.38 -6.07 -14.99
C PRO A 81 6.89 -5.89 -15.35
N LEU A 82 5.98 -6.27 -14.45
CA LEU A 82 4.54 -6.12 -14.65
C LEU A 82 4.11 -4.65 -14.64
N PHE A 83 4.76 -3.83 -13.79
CA PHE A 83 4.54 -2.38 -13.77
C PHE A 83 5.02 -1.68 -15.04
N HIS A 84 5.93 -2.30 -15.79
CA HIS A 84 6.44 -1.79 -17.07
C HIS A 84 5.78 -2.45 -18.29
N ASN A 85 4.67 -3.20 -18.08
CA ASN A 85 3.97 -3.95 -19.13
C ASN A 85 4.88 -4.90 -19.93
N ILE A 86 5.96 -5.37 -19.32
CA ILE A 86 6.86 -6.35 -19.92
C ILE A 86 6.20 -7.71 -19.74
N SER A 87 5.87 -8.41 -20.84
CA SER A 87 5.22 -9.72 -20.76
C SER A 87 6.12 -10.70 -20.02
N GLN A 88 5.64 -11.25 -18.91
CA GLN A 88 6.26 -12.39 -18.25
C GLN A 88 5.36 -13.61 -18.41
N ASN A 89 5.96 -14.79 -18.48
CA ASN A 89 5.22 -16.02 -18.25
C ASN A 89 4.67 -15.98 -16.82
N ASN A 90 3.39 -16.30 -16.67
CA ASN A 90 2.70 -16.33 -15.38
C ASN A 90 3.30 -17.34 -14.37
N ASP A 91 4.26 -18.16 -14.80
CA ASP A 91 4.98 -19.18 -14.02
C ASP A 91 6.06 -18.63 -13.06
N THR A 92 6.22 -17.30 -12.93
CA THR A 92 7.10 -16.65 -11.92
C THR A 92 6.58 -16.81 -10.48
N ILE A 93 5.88 -17.90 -10.17
CA ILE A 93 5.24 -18.19 -8.88
C ILE A 93 6.26 -18.58 -7.81
N SER A 94 7.43 -19.07 -8.21
CA SER A 94 8.46 -19.66 -7.31
C SER A 94 8.93 -18.76 -6.16
N THR A 95 9.12 -17.46 -6.39
CA THR A 95 9.61 -16.51 -5.36
C THR A 95 8.49 -15.85 -4.55
N LYS A 96 7.24 -15.91 -5.03
CA LYS A 96 6.11 -15.22 -4.41
C LYS A 96 5.57 -15.98 -3.20
N GLU A 97 5.55 -17.31 -3.26
CA GLU A 97 5.01 -18.14 -2.17
C GLU A 97 5.78 -17.93 -0.86
N PRO A 98 7.13 -17.97 -0.82
CA PRO A 98 7.85 -17.79 0.44
C PRO A 98 7.65 -16.41 1.08
N ALA A 99 7.68 -15.33 0.29
CA ALA A 99 7.49 -13.98 0.82
C ALA A 99 6.03 -13.74 1.26
N ARG A 100 5.05 -14.19 0.46
CA ARG A 100 3.62 -14.17 0.83
C ARG A 100 3.40 -14.94 2.14
N ASP A 101 3.96 -16.13 2.26
CA ASP A 101 3.77 -17.02 3.41
C ASP A 101 4.52 -16.59 4.67
N LYS A 102 5.40 -15.59 4.58
CA LYS A 102 5.90 -14.86 5.75
C LYS A 102 4.95 -13.73 6.15
N PHE A 103 4.44 -12.96 5.18
CA PHE A 103 3.74 -11.71 5.46
C PHE A 103 2.23 -11.87 5.68
N PHE A 104 1.54 -12.60 4.82
CA PHE A 104 0.08 -12.72 4.89
C PHE A 104 -0.42 -13.47 6.14
N PRO A 105 0.29 -14.48 6.70
CA PRO A 105 -0.08 -15.01 8.01
C PRO A 105 0.00 -13.98 9.14
N ILE A 106 0.90 -12.99 9.05
CA ILE A 106 0.95 -11.88 10.01
C ILE A 106 -0.32 -11.05 9.87
N LEU A 107 -0.69 -10.62 8.66
CA LEU A 107 -1.93 -9.86 8.41
C LEU A 107 -3.18 -10.63 8.86
N GLU A 108 -3.26 -11.92 8.55
CA GLU A 108 -4.37 -12.79 8.91
C GLU A 108 -4.54 -12.87 10.43
N ARG A 109 -3.43 -13.04 11.18
CA ARG A 109 -3.45 -13.01 12.66
C ARG A 109 -3.77 -11.62 13.19
N THR A 110 -3.20 -10.56 12.61
CA THR A 110 -3.44 -9.18 13.02
C THR A 110 -4.93 -8.84 12.91
N ALA A 111 -5.56 -9.11 11.77
CA ALA A 111 -6.99 -8.88 11.57
C ALA A 111 -7.85 -9.71 12.53
N LYS A 112 -7.53 -10.99 12.73
CA LYS A 112 -8.24 -11.86 13.70
C LYS A 112 -8.14 -11.36 15.13
N ASN A 113 -6.93 -10.99 15.57
CA ASN A 113 -6.68 -10.48 16.92
C ASN A 113 -7.34 -9.11 17.14
N ASN A 114 -7.53 -8.32 16.08
CA ASN A 114 -8.31 -7.09 16.09
C ASN A 114 -9.84 -7.34 15.99
N GLY A 115 -10.29 -8.60 16.14
CA GLY A 115 -11.70 -8.98 16.16
C GLY A 115 -12.36 -9.07 14.78
N SER A 116 -11.58 -9.13 13.69
CA SER A 116 -12.09 -9.20 12.31
C SER A 116 -13.08 -8.07 11.97
N ASN A 117 -12.87 -6.90 12.58
CA ASN A 117 -13.80 -5.78 12.57
C ASN A 117 -13.77 -4.95 11.27
N GLY A 118 -12.94 -5.33 10.29
CA GLY A 118 -12.76 -4.60 9.03
C GLY A 118 -11.56 -3.66 8.99
N HIS A 119 -10.71 -3.67 10.03
CA HIS A 119 -9.45 -2.92 10.10
C HIS A 119 -8.32 -3.80 10.62
N PHE A 120 -7.08 -3.49 10.22
CA PHE A 120 -5.91 -4.19 10.77
C PHE A 120 -5.52 -3.68 12.17
N VAL A 121 -5.74 -2.39 12.45
CA VAL A 121 -5.43 -1.79 13.75
C VAL A 121 -6.61 -0.94 14.23
N GLY A 122 -7.01 -1.13 15.48
CA GLY A 122 -8.05 -0.32 16.11
C GLY A 122 -9.43 -0.55 15.48
N SER A 123 -10.22 0.52 15.38
CA SER A 123 -11.64 0.47 14.99
C SER A 123 -12.03 1.50 13.93
N SER A 124 -11.06 2.05 13.23
CA SER A 124 -11.27 3.07 12.20
C SER A 124 -10.24 2.96 11.11
N LEU A 125 -10.57 3.46 9.91
CA LEU A 125 -9.69 3.41 8.75
C LEU A 125 -8.35 4.09 9.04
N THR A 126 -7.26 3.36 8.80
CA THR A 126 -5.89 3.83 8.90
C THR A 126 -5.19 3.80 7.54
N TRP A 127 -4.02 4.43 7.43
CA TRP A 127 -3.28 4.41 6.17
C TRP A 127 -2.70 3.03 5.82
N VAL A 128 -2.44 2.15 6.81
CA VAL A 128 -2.01 0.77 6.52
C VAL A 128 -3.14 -0.06 5.92
N ASP A 129 -4.39 0.20 6.29
CA ASP A 129 -5.56 -0.43 5.64
C ASP A 129 -5.58 -0.14 4.14
N LEU A 130 -5.31 1.12 3.75
CA LEU A 130 -5.25 1.53 2.35
C LEU A 130 -4.05 0.92 1.61
N LEU A 131 -2.88 0.89 2.25
CA LEU A 131 -1.67 0.29 1.72
C LEU A 131 -1.87 -1.20 1.38
N ILE A 132 -2.45 -1.96 2.31
CA ILE A 132 -2.71 -3.38 2.11
C ILE A 132 -3.84 -3.61 1.11
N ALA A 133 -4.90 -2.79 1.13
CA ALA A 133 -6.00 -2.90 0.16
C ALA A 133 -5.54 -2.70 -1.29
N ASP A 134 -4.69 -1.70 -1.55
CA ASP A 134 -4.13 -1.46 -2.88
C ASP A 134 -3.17 -2.57 -3.33
N HIS A 135 -2.35 -3.09 -2.41
CA HIS A 135 -1.48 -4.22 -2.72
C HIS A 135 -2.25 -5.50 -3.02
N VAL A 136 -3.29 -5.82 -2.25
CA VAL A 136 -4.16 -6.97 -2.51
C VAL A 136 -4.86 -6.84 -3.86
N TRP A 137 -5.29 -5.63 -4.24
CA TRP A 137 -5.82 -5.37 -5.58
C TRP A 137 -4.77 -5.67 -6.67
N THR A 138 -3.54 -5.20 -6.48
CA THR A 138 -2.42 -5.45 -7.41
C THR A 138 -2.14 -6.94 -7.56
N LEU A 139 -2.02 -7.67 -6.43
CA LEU A 139 -1.79 -9.11 -6.46
C LEU A 139 -2.93 -9.86 -7.15
N ASN A 140 -4.20 -9.55 -6.85
CA ASN A 140 -5.33 -10.22 -7.50
C ASN A 140 -5.43 -9.92 -9.00
N LYS A 141 -5.01 -8.73 -9.45
CA LYS A 141 -4.99 -8.37 -10.87
C LYS A 141 -4.00 -9.22 -11.66
N TYR A 142 -2.83 -9.46 -11.12
CA TYR A 142 -1.74 -10.18 -11.82
C TYR A 142 -1.67 -11.67 -11.48
N PHE A 143 -2.14 -12.05 -10.30
CA PHE A 143 -2.11 -13.42 -9.76
C PHE A 143 -3.47 -13.76 -9.11
N PRO A 144 -4.48 -14.08 -9.93
CA PRO A 144 -5.76 -14.56 -9.42
C PRO A 144 -5.56 -15.72 -8.44
N ASP A 145 -6.40 -15.77 -7.39
CA ASP A 145 -6.42 -16.81 -6.36
C ASP A 145 -5.16 -16.96 -5.50
N PHE A 146 -4.11 -16.16 -5.73
CA PHE A 146 -2.83 -16.20 -5.00
C PHE A 146 -2.98 -16.00 -3.49
N LEU A 147 -4.05 -15.31 -3.07
CA LEU A 147 -4.36 -14.97 -1.69
C LEU A 147 -5.56 -15.76 -1.12
N SER A 148 -6.06 -16.77 -1.83
CA SER A 148 -7.24 -17.56 -1.43
C SER A 148 -7.12 -18.23 -0.05
N SER A 149 -5.89 -18.53 0.38
CA SER A 149 -5.58 -19.08 1.72
C SER A 149 -5.70 -18.07 2.88
N TYR A 150 -5.99 -16.80 2.60
CA TYR A 150 -6.02 -15.71 3.59
C TYR A 150 -7.40 -15.01 3.66
N PRO A 151 -8.46 -15.73 4.03
CA PRO A 151 -9.84 -15.24 3.92
C PRO A 151 -10.13 -14.04 4.81
N THR A 152 -9.49 -13.91 5.98
CA THR A 152 -9.75 -12.76 6.87
C THR A 152 -9.13 -11.49 6.30
N VAL A 153 -7.95 -11.59 5.69
CA VAL A 153 -7.34 -10.47 4.95
C VAL A 153 -8.26 -10.03 3.80
N LEU A 154 -8.75 -10.97 3.01
CA LEU A 154 -9.64 -10.67 1.88
C LEU A 154 -10.96 -10.01 2.33
N ASP A 155 -11.58 -10.50 3.40
CA ASP A 155 -12.79 -9.88 3.98
C ASP A 155 -12.51 -8.48 4.54
N THR A 156 -11.38 -8.29 5.22
CA THR A 156 -10.94 -6.98 5.73
C THR A 156 -10.78 -5.97 4.60
N VAL A 157 -10.06 -6.34 3.52
CA VAL A 157 -9.87 -5.50 2.33
C VAL A 157 -11.19 -5.22 1.62
N LYS A 158 -12.10 -6.18 1.54
CA LYS A 158 -13.44 -5.98 0.98
C LYS A 158 -14.21 -4.90 1.75
N LYS A 159 -14.17 -4.92 3.09
CA LYS A 159 -14.79 -3.90 3.94
C LYS A 159 -14.14 -2.53 3.76
N ILE A 160 -12.81 -2.47 3.71
CA ILE A 160 -12.07 -1.23 3.43
C ILE A 160 -12.50 -0.61 2.10
N ASN A 161 -12.50 -1.39 1.02
CA ASN A 161 -12.90 -0.95 -0.32
C ASN A 161 -14.39 -0.56 -0.43
N ALA A 162 -15.23 -0.98 0.51
CA ALA A 162 -16.62 -0.56 0.59
C ALA A 162 -16.81 0.84 1.20
N THR A 163 -15.75 1.46 1.74
CA THR A 163 -15.79 2.83 2.26
C THR A 163 -16.24 3.80 1.17
N PRO A 164 -17.32 4.60 1.36
CA PRO A 164 -17.95 5.36 0.28
C PRO A 164 -16.99 6.25 -0.52
N ARG A 165 -16.17 7.05 0.17
CA ARG A 165 -15.20 7.95 -0.48
C ARG A 165 -14.09 7.21 -1.22
N LEU A 166 -13.64 6.08 -0.68
CA LEU A 166 -12.63 5.26 -1.34
C LEU A 166 -13.20 4.59 -2.59
N LYS A 167 -14.43 4.07 -2.51
CA LYS A 167 -15.15 3.48 -3.64
C LYS A 167 -15.34 4.50 -4.77
N GLU A 168 -15.74 5.72 -4.42
CA GLU A 168 -15.86 6.83 -5.37
C GLU A 168 -14.51 7.18 -6.01
N TRP A 169 -13.45 7.28 -5.21
CA TRP A 169 -12.10 7.52 -5.73
C TRP A 169 -11.64 6.41 -6.69
N ILE A 170 -11.81 5.14 -6.33
CA ILE A 170 -11.44 4.00 -7.18
C ILE A 170 -12.20 4.01 -8.51
N ALA A 171 -13.47 4.40 -8.50
CA ALA A 171 -14.28 4.47 -9.73
C ALA A 171 -13.83 5.58 -10.69
N ASN A 172 -13.18 6.64 -10.18
CA ASN A 172 -12.80 7.83 -10.94
C ASN A 172 -11.28 8.02 -11.11
N ARG A 173 -10.46 7.17 -10.48
CA ARG A 173 -8.99 7.27 -10.58
C ARG A 173 -8.55 7.03 -12.03
N LYS A 174 -7.68 7.91 -12.52
CA LYS A 174 -7.06 7.79 -13.85
C LYS A 174 -6.02 6.69 -13.88
#